data_AF-A0A2V6JEE2-F1
#
_entry.id   AF-A0A2V6JEE2-F1
#
_cell.length_a   1.000
_cell.length_b   1.000
_cell.length_c   1.000
_cell.angle_alpha   90.00
_cell.angle_beta   90.00
_cell.angle_gamma   90.00
#
_symmetry.space_group_name_H-M   'P 1'
#
loop_
_entity.id
_entity.type
_entity.pdbx_description
1 polymer ?
#
loop_
_entity_poly.entity_id
_entity_poly.type
_entity_poly.pdbx_seq_one_letter_code
_entity_poly.pdbx_strand_id
1 'polypeptide(L)'
;FSRKRYPVLYLHDGQNVFDAATSFAGVEWGVDEAAERLIRQKIIEPLIIVAVANTGEARVDEYAPTRGVIDAKAKRKKRSRGLAPQYGRFLIEELKPCIDNRYRTKGDAQFTGLGGSSLGGLVTLAIGILFPHAFTRLI
;
A
#
# COMPACT_ATOMS: atom_id res chain seq x y z
N PHE A 1 28.03 -13.93 4.03
CA PHE A 1 26.83 -13.13 3.68
C PHE A 1 25.56 -13.94 3.91
N SER A 2 24.53 -13.34 4.52
CA SER A 2 23.25 -14.03 4.83
C SER A 2 22.39 -14.20 3.58
N ARG A 3 21.86 -15.42 3.36
CA ARG A 3 20.94 -15.76 2.24
C ARG A 3 19.46 -15.53 2.57
N LYS A 4 19.14 -14.93 3.73
CA LYS A 4 17.76 -14.76 4.20
C LYS A 4 16.94 -13.88 3.22
N ARG A 5 15.67 -14.24 3.02
CA ARG A 5 14.68 -13.44 2.28
C ARG A 5 13.54 -13.03 3.21
N TYR A 6 12.89 -11.91 2.92
CA TYR A 6 11.91 -11.28 3.81
C TYR A 6 10.55 -11.12 3.12
N PRO A 7 9.43 -11.28 3.86
CA PRO A 7 8.11 -10.88 3.37
C PRO A 7 8.08 -9.37 3.10
N VAL A 8 7.12 -8.94 2.28
CA VAL A 8 6.97 -7.54 1.87
C VAL A 8 5.56 -7.05 2.20
N LEU A 9 5.46 -5.87 2.82
CA LEU A 9 4.21 -5.17 3.07
C LEU A 9 4.18 -3.87 2.26
N TYR A 10 3.25 -3.77 1.31
CA TYR A 10 3.00 -2.56 0.55
C TYR A 10 1.95 -1.72 1.25
N LEU A 11 2.26 -0.46 1.54
CA LEU A 11 1.33 0.47 2.19
C LEU A 11 1.00 1.64 1.26
N HIS A 12 -0.28 1.87 1.07
CA HIS A 12 -0.80 3.04 0.38
C HIS A 12 -0.54 4.33 1.15
N ASP A 13 -0.54 5.46 0.44
CA ASP A 13 -0.32 6.79 1.03
C ASP A 13 1.04 6.94 1.70
N GLY A 14 2.08 6.48 1.01
CA GLY A 14 3.44 6.39 1.54
C GLY A 14 4.01 7.69 2.13
N GLN A 15 3.54 8.85 1.68
CA GLN A 15 3.90 10.15 2.27
C GLN A 15 3.47 10.29 3.74
N ASN A 16 2.50 9.50 4.21
CA ASN A 16 2.04 9.46 5.60
C ASN A 16 2.74 8.37 6.44
N VAL A 17 3.53 7.51 5.80
CA VAL A 17 3.99 6.25 6.40
C VAL A 17 5.32 6.39 7.15
N PHE A 18 6.24 7.25 6.68
CA PHE A 18 7.64 7.30 7.18
C PHE A 18 8.17 8.68 7.54
N ASP A 19 7.43 9.76 7.27
CA ASP A 19 7.92 11.11 7.53
C ASP A 19 6.76 12.01 7.98
N ALA A 20 6.83 12.44 9.24
CA ALA A 20 5.92 13.41 9.82
C ALA A 20 5.82 14.70 8.97
N ALA A 21 6.91 15.15 8.34
CA ALA A 21 6.94 16.35 7.49
C ALA A 21 6.16 16.19 6.17
N THR A 22 6.00 14.96 5.65
CA THR A 22 5.21 14.69 4.43
C THR A 22 3.82 14.10 4.71
N SER A 23 3.52 13.83 5.99
CA SER A 23 2.27 13.22 6.43
C SER A 23 1.07 14.17 6.42
N PHE A 24 -0.11 13.62 6.14
CA PHE A 24 -1.38 14.32 6.28
C PHE A 24 -1.57 14.71 7.75
N ALA A 25 -1.65 16.02 8.01
CA ALA A 25 -1.77 16.62 9.34
C ALA A 25 -0.53 16.49 10.27
N GLY A 26 0.65 16.15 9.75
CA GLY A 26 1.90 16.14 10.53
C GLY A 26 2.04 14.97 11.50
N VAL A 27 1.23 13.92 11.35
CA VAL A 27 1.28 12.69 12.16
C VAL A 27 1.58 11.51 11.24
N GLU A 28 2.79 11.00 11.36
CA GLU A 28 3.21 9.75 10.76
C GLU A 28 2.47 8.56 11.37
N TRP A 29 2.22 7.51 10.58
CA TRP A 29 1.53 6.31 11.06
C TRP A 29 2.36 5.46 12.04
N GLY A 30 3.66 5.72 12.16
CA GLY A 30 4.60 5.05 13.06
C GLY A 30 4.81 3.57 12.71
N VAL A 31 4.88 3.28 11.41
CA VAL A 31 4.91 1.89 10.92
C VAL A 31 6.27 1.27 11.18
N ASP A 32 7.35 2.03 11.03
CA ASP A 32 8.71 1.59 11.28
C ASP A 32 8.96 1.35 12.78
N GLU A 33 8.51 2.22 13.70
CA GLU A 33 8.71 1.96 15.14
C GLU A 33 7.82 0.81 15.62
N ALA A 34 6.61 0.69 15.08
CA ALA A 34 5.76 -0.46 15.35
C ALA A 34 6.43 -1.77 14.86
N ALA A 35 6.95 -1.79 13.63
CA ALA A 35 7.62 -2.94 13.07
C ALA A 35 8.90 -3.28 13.87
N GLU A 36 9.74 -2.29 14.18
CA GLU A 36 10.97 -2.49 14.94
C GLU A 36 10.66 -3.09 16.32
N ARG A 37 9.69 -2.51 17.04
CA ARG A 37 9.27 -2.99 18.35
C ARG A 37 8.79 -4.44 18.28
N LEU A 38 7.90 -4.76 17.34
CA LEU A 38 7.33 -6.10 17.20
C LEU A 38 8.39 -7.14 16.75
N ILE A 39 9.35 -6.74 15.91
CA ILE A 39 10.47 -7.59 15.49
C ILE A 39 11.40 -7.87 16.68
N ARG A 40 11.76 -6.84 17.46
CA ARG A 40 12.61 -6.99 18.67
C ARG A 40 11.94 -7.89 19.70
N GLN A 41 10.63 -7.78 19.85
CA GLN A 41 9.82 -8.65 20.71
C GLN A 41 9.57 -10.05 20.13
N LYS A 42 10.03 -10.33 18.89
CA LYS A 42 9.83 -11.60 18.16
C LYS A 42 8.36 -11.97 17.94
N ILE A 43 7.47 -10.98 17.92
CA ILE A 43 6.03 -11.17 17.64
C ILE A 43 5.80 -11.33 16.13
N ILE A 44 6.57 -10.61 15.31
CA ILE A 44 6.56 -10.75 13.85
C ILE A 44 7.97 -11.07 13.34
N GLU A 45 8.05 -11.70 12.16
CA GLU A 45 9.33 -11.83 11.46
C GLU A 45 9.79 -10.48 10.88
N PRO A 46 11.10 -10.23 10.73
CA PRO A 46 11.58 -9.07 9.99
C PRO A 46 11.00 -9.05 8.57
N LEU A 47 10.59 -7.87 8.11
CA LEU A 47 9.93 -7.66 6.83
C LEU A 47 10.48 -6.41 6.12
N ILE A 48 10.20 -6.31 4.82
CA ILE A 48 10.41 -5.10 4.03
C ILE A 48 9.07 -4.36 3.95
N ILE A 49 9.07 -3.05 4.20
CA ILE A 49 7.89 -2.20 4.05
C ILE A 49 8.13 -1.28 2.85
N VAL A 50 7.17 -1.26 1.92
CA VAL A 50 7.19 -0.41 0.73
C VAL A 50 6.05 0.59 0.83
N ALA A 51 6.39 1.84 1.12
CA ALA A 51 5.44 2.95 1.18
C ALA A 51 5.22 3.56 -0.21
N VAL A 52 4.02 3.40 -0.76
CA VAL A 52 3.66 3.87 -2.11
C VAL A 52 2.97 5.22 -1.99
N ALA A 53 3.66 6.29 -2.37
CA ALA A 53 3.08 7.63 -2.41
C ALA A 53 1.89 7.67 -3.37
N ASN A 54 0.86 8.42 -3.01
CA ASN A 54 -0.27 8.68 -3.93
C ASN A 54 0.04 9.84 -4.88
N THR A 55 -0.81 10.04 -5.90
CA THR A 55 -0.67 11.16 -6.85
C THR A 55 -1.39 12.45 -6.42
N GLY A 56 -1.43 12.77 -5.13
CA GLY A 56 -1.99 14.02 -4.62
C GLY A 56 -3.47 14.21 -5.00
N GLU A 57 -3.78 15.23 -5.80
CA GLU A 57 -5.16 15.51 -6.24
C GLU A 57 -5.81 14.33 -6.98
N ALA A 58 -5.01 13.54 -7.70
CA ALA A 58 -5.50 12.39 -8.45
C ALA A 58 -5.65 11.10 -7.61
N ARG A 59 -5.32 11.12 -6.30
CA ARG A 59 -5.48 9.96 -5.40
C ARG A 59 -6.87 9.33 -5.47
N VAL A 60 -7.90 10.17 -5.60
CA VAL A 60 -9.30 9.73 -5.69
C VAL A 60 -9.56 8.91 -6.95
N ASP A 61 -8.89 9.26 -8.05
CA ASP A 61 -8.98 8.49 -9.29
C ASP A 61 -8.29 7.14 -9.15
N GLU A 62 -7.07 7.14 -8.62
CA GLU A 62 -6.24 5.94 -8.48
C GLU A 62 -6.83 4.91 -7.54
N TYR A 63 -7.46 5.33 -6.44
CA TYR A 63 -7.87 4.39 -5.40
C TYR A 63 -9.33 3.92 -5.53
N ALA A 64 -10.19 4.63 -6.27
CA ALA A 64 -11.55 4.15 -6.40
C ALA A 64 -11.67 3.03 -7.45
N PRO A 65 -12.46 1.98 -7.17
CA PRO A 65 -12.67 0.87 -8.10
C PRO A 65 -13.58 1.22 -9.28
N THR A 66 -14.41 2.25 -9.14
CA THR A 66 -15.43 2.59 -10.14
C THR A 66 -15.51 4.10 -10.36
N ARG A 67 -16.05 4.48 -11.51
CA ARG A 67 -16.38 5.87 -11.81
C ARG A 67 -17.56 6.30 -10.96
N GLY A 68 -17.48 7.47 -10.34
CA GLY A 68 -18.58 7.95 -9.50
C GLY A 68 -18.28 9.23 -8.75
N VAL A 69 -19.30 9.74 -8.05
CA VAL A 69 -19.15 10.85 -7.11
C VAL A 69 -18.79 10.24 -5.75
N ILE A 70 -17.62 10.60 -5.22
CA ILE A 70 -17.08 10.04 -3.97
C ILE A 70 -17.54 10.89 -2.77
N ASP A 71 -17.73 12.18 -2.99
CA ASP A 71 -18.31 13.08 -1.99
C ASP A 71 -19.38 13.94 -2.65
N ALA A 72 -20.64 13.56 -2.40
CA ALA A 72 -21.81 14.25 -2.90
C ALA A 72 -22.13 15.52 -2.10
N LYS A 73 -21.59 15.66 -0.88
CA LYS A 73 -21.86 16.78 0.04
C LYS A 73 -20.78 17.87 -0.04
N ALA A 74 -19.61 17.58 -0.60
CA ALA A 74 -18.57 18.57 -0.82
C ALA A 74 -19.00 19.72 -1.74
N LYS A 75 -18.58 20.96 -1.40
CA LYS A 75 -18.80 22.17 -2.22
C LYS A 75 -18.33 21.99 -3.68
N ARG A 76 -17.27 21.22 -3.90
CA ARG A 76 -16.88 20.70 -5.22
C ARG A 76 -17.05 19.19 -5.20
N LYS A 77 -17.96 18.67 -6.04
CA LYS A 77 -18.17 17.22 -6.20
C LYS A 77 -16.86 16.55 -6.57
N LYS A 78 -16.28 15.78 -5.65
CA LYS A 78 -15.13 14.91 -5.96
C LYS A 78 -15.62 13.74 -6.78
N ARG A 79 -15.11 13.59 -7.99
CA ARG A 79 -15.40 12.49 -8.89
C ARG A 79 -14.18 11.60 -9.00
N SER A 80 -14.40 10.30 -9.14
CA SER A 80 -13.36 9.36 -9.50
C SER A 80 -13.51 8.87 -10.92
N ARG A 81 -12.37 8.63 -11.58
CA ARG A 81 -12.25 7.93 -12.85
C ARG A 81 -12.21 6.39 -12.72
N GLY A 82 -12.15 5.84 -11.51
CA GLY A 82 -12.20 4.41 -11.26
C GLY A 82 -10.93 3.67 -11.69
N LEU A 83 -9.75 4.19 -11.31
CA LEU A 83 -8.46 3.71 -11.81
C LEU A 83 -7.76 2.69 -10.90
N ALA A 84 -8.44 2.16 -9.87
CA ALA A 84 -7.87 1.11 -9.02
C ALA A 84 -7.38 -0.13 -9.80
N PRO A 85 -8.03 -0.59 -10.88
CA PRO A 85 -7.49 -1.69 -11.68
C PRO A 85 -6.13 -1.36 -12.31
N GLN A 86 -5.94 -0.13 -12.80
CA GLN A 86 -4.69 0.33 -13.39
C GLN A 86 -3.60 0.47 -12.33
N TYR A 87 -3.95 1.04 -11.18
CA TYR A 87 -3.03 1.14 -10.05
C TYR A 87 -2.62 -0.25 -9.54
N GLY A 88 -3.56 -1.20 -9.44
CA GLY A 88 -3.27 -2.59 -9.11
C GLY A 88 -2.32 -3.27 -10.11
N ARG A 89 -2.51 -3.04 -11.42
CA ARG A 89 -1.55 -3.53 -12.43
C ARG A 89 -0.17 -2.93 -12.25
N PHE A 90 -0.06 -1.62 -12.04
CA PHE A 90 1.22 -0.99 -11.74
C PHE A 90 1.93 -1.66 -10.54
N LEU A 91 1.19 -1.94 -9.46
CA LEU A 91 1.77 -2.63 -8.30
C LEU A 91 2.32 -4.02 -8.64
N ILE A 92 1.61 -4.77 -9.48
CA ILE A 92 1.89 -6.19 -9.75
C ILE A 92 2.89 -6.39 -10.89
N GLU A 93 2.76 -5.59 -11.94
CA GLU A 93 3.50 -5.74 -13.20
C GLU A 93 4.78 -4.89 -13.22
N GLU A 94 4.85 -3.84 -12.40
CA GLU A 94 5.99 -2.91 -12.41
C GLU A 94 6.68 -2.83 -11.04
N LEU A 95 5.96 -2.39 -10.00
CA LEU A 95 6.57 -2.09 -8.71
C LEU A 95 7.08 -3.36 -8.01
N LYS A 96 6.22 -4.38 -7.85
CA LYS A 96 6.59 -5.62 -7.16
C LYS A 96 7.78 -6.32 -7.84
N PRO A 97 7.82 -6.51 -9.18
CA PRO A 97 9.00 -7.06 -9.86
C PRO A 97 10.27 -6.22 -9.64
N CYS A 98 10.15 -4.88 -9.64
CA CYS A 98 11.27 -3.99 -9.36
C CYS A 98 11.85 -4.21 -7.94
N ILE A 99 10.97 -4.29 -6.93
CA ILE A 99 11.36 -4.55 -5.54
C ILE A 99 11.95 -5.96 -5.39
N ASP A 100 11.33 -6.98 -5.99
CA ASP A 100 11.77 -8.38 -5.91
C ASP A 100 13.14 -8.61 -6.56
N ASN A 101 13.46 -7.84 -7.61
CA ASN A 101 14.77 -7.91 -8.27
C ASN A 101 15.86 -7.14 -7.49
N ARG A 102 15.50 -6.06 -6.80
CA ARG A 102 16.46 -5.19 -6.11
C ARG A 102 16.74 -5.61 -4.67
N TYR A 103 15.78 -6.24 -4.00
CA TYR A 103 15.87 -6.61 -2.59
C TYR A 103 15.66 -8.11 -2.37
N ARG A 104 16.08 -8.62 -1.20
CA ARG A 104 15.93 -10.04 -0.84
C ARG A 104 14.51 -10.34 -0.37
N THR A 105 13.54 -10.33 -1.28
CA THR A 105 12.13 -10.58 -0.96
C THR A 105 11.79 -12.08 -1.04
N LYS A 106 10.71 -12.46 -0.35
CA LYS A 106 9.91 -13.66 -0.61
C LYS A 106 8.78 -13.24 -1.56
N GLY A 107 8.94 -13.49 -2.87
CA GLY A 107 8.06 -12.94 -3.91
C GLY A 107 6.68 -13.59 -4.02
N ASP A 108 6.41 -14.70 -3.34
CA ASP A 108 5.10 -15.36 -3.41
C ASP A 108 4.01 -14.54 -2.70
N ALA A 109 2.78 -14.67 -3.19
CA ALA A 109 1.63 -13.92 -2.69
C ALA A 109 1.37 -14.13 -1.17
N GLN A 110 1.65 -15.33 -0.65
CA GLN A 110 1.53 -15.66 0.78
C GLN A 110 2.46 -14.85 1.70
N PHE A 111 3.52 -14.26 1.14
CA PHE A 111 4.49 -13.41 1.84
C PHE A 111 4.38 -11.93 1.43
N THR A 112 3.37 -11.59 0.63
CA THR A 112 3.15 -10.25 0.10
C THR A 112 1.85 -9.69 0.67
N GLY A 113 1.97 -8.66 1.51
CA GLY A 113 0.84 -7.93 2.09
C GLY A 113 0.58 -6.61 1.37
N LEU A 114 -0.67 -6.18 1.39
CA LEU A 114 -1.12 -4.88 0.90
C LEU A 114 -1.99 -4.22 1.97
N GLY A 115 -1.82 -2.93 2.21
CA GLY A 115 -2.67 -2.25 3.17
C GLY A 115 -2.78 -0.74 3.05
N GLY A 116 -3.79 -0.18 3.72
CA GLY A 116 -4.05 1.26 3.72
C GLY A 116 -5.28 1.68 4.51
N SER A 117 -5.41 2.97 4.77
CA SER A 117 -6.51 3.53 5.56
C SER A 117 -7.49 4.34 4.71
N SER A 118 -8.76 4.37 5.11
CA SER A 118 -9.84 5.10 4.41
C SER A 118 -9.94 4.66 2.93
N LEU A 119 -9.73 5.57 1.98
CA LEU A 119 -9.69 5.23 0.57
C LEU A 119 -8.57 4.24 0.22
N GLY A 120 -7.48 4.25 1.00
CA GLY A 120 -6.41 3.24 0.96
C GLY A 120 -6.95 1.83 1.26
N GLY A 121 -7.82 1.70 2.27
CA GLY A 121 -8.44 0.41 2.59
C GLY A 121 -9.43 -0.05 1.50
N LEU A 122 -10.15 0.89 0.88
CA LEU A 122 -11.01 0.58 -0.26
C LEU A 122 -10.21 0.02 -1.44
N VAL A 123 -9.08 0.66 -1.79
CA VAL A 123 -8.23 0.18 -2.89
C VAL A 123 -7.54 -1.14 -2.54
N THR A 124 -7.12 -1.34 -1.28
CA THR A 124 -6.59 -2.63 -0.79
C THR A 124 -7.60 -3.75 -1.06
N LEU A 125 -8.85 -3.56 -0.65
CA LEU A 125 -9.90 -4.56 -0.85
C LEU A 125 -10.21 -4.78 -2.33
N ALA A 126 -10.32 -3.69 -3.10
CA ALA A 126 -10.57 -3.77 -4.54
C ALA A 126 -9.48 -4.55 -5.27
N ILE A 127 -8.20 -4.25 -5.00
CA ILE A 127 -7.07 -4.96 -5.58
C ILE A 127 -7.04 -6.42 -5.13
N GLY A 128 -7.34 -6.70 -3.86
CA GLY A 128 -7.43 -8.08 -3.36
C GLY A 128 -8.49 -8.92 -4.07
N ILE A 129 -9.62 -8.32 -4.45
CA ILE A 129 -10.67 -8.98 -5.23
C ILE A 129 -10.27 -9.14 -6.71
N LEU A 130 -9.70 -8.10 -7.30
CA LEU A 130 -9.34 -8.08 -8.73
C LEU A 130 -8.10 -8.93 -9.04
N PHE A 131 -7.19 -9.08 -8.07
CA PHE A 131 -5.89 -9.73 -8.21
C PHE A 131 -5.59 -10.69 -7.03
N PRO A 132 -6.44 -11.71 -6.79
CA PRO A 132 -6.34 -12.57 -5.61
C PRO A 132 -5.04 -13.40 -5.56
N HIS A 133 -4.35 -13.54 -6.69
CA HIS A 133 -3.09 -14.27 -6.79
C HIS A 133 -1.86 -13.42 -6.47
N ALA A 134 -2.00 -12.09 -6.31
CA ALA A 134 -0.87 -11.21 -6.09
C ALA A 134 -0.66 -10.86 -4.60
N PHE A 135 -1.76 -10.70 -3.85
CA PHE A 135 -1.75 -10.31 -2.45
C PHE A 135 -2.73 -11.18 -1.66
N THR A 136 -2.24 -11.94 -0.67
CA THR A 136 -3.11 -12.79 0.18
C THR A 136 -3.26 -12.26 1.61
N ARG A 137 -2.60 -11.14 1.94
CA ARG A 137 -2.70 -10.49 3.25
C ARG A 137 -3.12 -9.04 3.03
N LEU A 138 -4.33 -8.71 3.46
CA LEU A 138 -4.95 -7.39 3.26
C LEU A 138 -5.16 -6.75 4.62
N ILE A 139 -4.74 -5.49 4.79
CA ILE A 139 -4.80 -4.74 6.06
C ILE A 139 -5.36 -3.35 5.85
#